data_AF-A0A7J8WQB0-F1
#
_entry.id   AF-A0A7J8WQB0-F1
#
_cell.length_a   1.000
_cell.length_b   1.000
_cell.length_c   1.000
_cell.angle_alpha   90.00
_cell.angle_beta   90.00
_cell.angle_gamma   90.00
#
_symmetry.space_group_name_H-M   'P 1'
#
loop_
_entity.id
_entity.type
_entity.pdbx_description
1 polymer ?
#
loop_
_entity_poly.entity_id
_entity_poly.type
_entity_poly.pdbx_seq_one_letter_code
_entity_poly.pdbx_strand_id
1 'polypeptide(L)'
;ISGHDGGTGASPISSIKHAGGPWELGLTETHQTLIENGLRERVILRVDGGFRSGVDVLMAAAMGADEYGFGSLAMIATGCVMARICHTNNCPVGVASQREELRARFPGVPGDLVNFFLYVAEEVRGMLAQLGYEKLDDIIGRTDLLKPRDISLVKTQHLDLNYILSNVGLPKWSSTAIRTQEVHSNGPVLDDVLLSDPEVTLACIYNFTFMINGFFLDWDMKRTL
;
A
#
# COMPACT_ATOMS: atom_id res chain seq x y z
N ILE A 1 4.56 0.87 1.56
CA ILE A 1 5.12 0.81 2.93
C ILE A 1 4.09 0.11 3.79
N SER A 2 4.46 -1.00 4.43
CA SER A 2 3.52 -1.76 5.28
C SER A 2 4.02 -1.77 6.72
N GLY A 3 3.16 -1.37 7.65
CA GLY A 3 3.48 -1.35 9.08
C GLY A 3 3.47 -2.74 9.72
N HIS A 4 4.09 -2.86 10.90
CA HIS A 4 4.07 -4.10 11.69
C HIS A 4 2.66 -4.56 12.11
N ASP A 5 1.65 -3.69 12.02
CA ASP A 5 0.25 -3.96 12.36
C ASP A 5 -0.56 -4.64 11.24
N GLY A 6 0.12 -5.13 10.20
CA GLY A 6 -0.47 -5.93 9.14
C GLY A 6 -1.17 -7.20 9.64
N GLY A 7 -2.30 -7.54 9.02
CA GLY A 7 -2.97 -8.82 9.23
C GLY A 7 -2.27 -9.98 8.53
N THR A 8 -2.50 -11.21 8.99
CA THR A 8 -2.02 -12.42 8.33
C THR A 8 -2.96 -13.60 8.55
N GLY A 9 -3.08 -14.46 7.54
CA GLY A 9 -3.80 -15.74 7.66
C GLY A 9 -3.00 -16.77 8.48
N ALA A 10 -1.67 -16.77 8.35
CA ALA A 10 -0.75 -17.65 9.06
C ALA A 10 0.66 -17.03 9.10
N SER A 11 1.26 -16.94 10.29
CA SER A 11 2.63 -16.47 10.47
C SER A 11 3.15 -16.94 11.83
N PRO A 12 4.47 -17.16 12.00
CA PRO A 12 5.06 -17.39 13.32
C PRO A 12 4.70 -16.26 14.28
N ILE A 13 4.32 -16.62 15.52
CA ILE A 13 3.98 -15.62 16.54
C ILE A 13 5.15 -14.68 16.85
N SER A 14 6.39 -15.18 16.74
CA SER A 14 7.60 -14.38 16.88
C SER A 14 7.66 -13.27 15.84
N SER A 15 7.39 -13.58 14.57
CA SER A 15 7.35 -12.60 13.49
C SER A 15 6.25 -11.56 13.72
N ILE A 16 5.03 -11.99 14.11
CA ILE A 16 3.90 -11.08 14.40
C ILE A 16 4.23 -10.10 15.54
N LYS A 17 5.05 -10.51 16.51
CA LYS A 17 5.32 -9.71 17.71
C LYS A 17 6.65 -8.95 17.68
N HIS A 18 7.59 -9.35 16.83
CA HIS A 18 8.98 -8.88 16.93
C HIS A 18 9.65 -8.54 15.59
N ALA A 19 8.94 -8.65 14.46
CA ALA A 19 9.47 -8.24 13.16
C ALA A 19 8.64 -7.08 12.57
N GLY A 20 9.34 -6.04 12.08
CA GLY A 20 8.74 -4.85 11.50
C GLY A 20 8.72 -3.64 12.44
N GLY A 21 8.48 -2.46 11.84
CA GLY A 21 8.34 -1.19 12.53
C GLY A 21 7.00 -0.52 12.21
N PRO A 22 6.66 0.57 12.93
CA PRO A 22 5.43 1.33 12.66
C PRO A 22 5.51 1.95 11.26
N TRP A 23 4.37 1.98 10.54
CA TRP A 23 4.35 2.49 9.18
C TRP A 23 4.66 3.99 9.14
N GLU A 24 4.38 4.73 10.22
CA GLU A 24 4.65 6.15 10.36
C GLU A 24 6.14 6.45 10.14
N LEU A 25 7.03 5.65 10.75
CA LEU A 25 8.48 5.83 10.57
C LEU A 25 8.91 5.51 9.14
N GLY A 26 8.50 4.35 8.61
CA GLY A 26 8.90 3.93 7.27
C GLY A 26 8.35 4.82 6.15
N LEU A 27 7.11 5.32 6.32
CA LEU A 27 6.48 6.24 5.38
C LEU A 27 7.20 7.58 5.38
N THR A 28 7.42 8.17 6.56
CA THR A 28 8.14 9.44 6.70
C THR A 28 9.55 9.32 6.14
N GLU A 29 10.30 8.27 6.49
CA GLU A 29 11.66 8.03 5.97
C GLU A 29 11.69 7.96 4.44
N THR A 30 10.79 7.17 3.86
CA THR A 30 10.70 7.00 2.41
C THR A 30 10.33 8.32 1.73
N HIS A 31 9.34 9.03 2.27
CA HIS A 31 8.88 10.29 1.72
C HIS A 31 10.00 11.34 1.72
N GLN A 32 10.66 11.52 2.86
CA GLN A 32 11.75 12.49 3.00
C GLN A 32 12.93 12.15 2.08
N THR A 33 13.39 10.89 2.10
CA THR A 33 14.51 10.43 1.28
C THR A 33 14.24 10.66 -0.21
N LEU A 34 13.02 10.37 -0.68
CA LEU A 34 12.66 10.59 -2.08
C LEU A 34 12.62 12.07 -2.45
N ILE A 35 12.18 12.96 -1.55
CA ILE A 35 12.18 14.40 -1.80
C ILE A 35 13.61 14.94 -1.87
N GLU A 36 14.45 14.60 -0.90
CA GLU A 36 15.85 15.05 -0.84
C GLU A 36 16.65 14.64 -2.09
N ASN A 37 16.30 13.50 -2.68
CA ASN A 37 16.95 12.99 -3.89
C ASN A 37 16.24 13.41 -5.20
N GLY A 38 15.16 14.21 -5.13
CA GLY A 38 14.41 14.64 -6.32
C GLY A 38 13.75 13.49 -7.08
N LEU A 39 13.36 12.42 -6.37
CA LEU A 39 12.75 11.20 -6.91
C LEU A 39 11.28 11.04 -6.52
N ARG A 40 10.74 11.91 -5.66
CA ARG A 40 9.40 11.78 -5.09
C ARG A 40 8.29 11.72 -6.14
N GLU A 41 8.45 12.43 -7.25
CA GLU A 41 7.46 12.48 -8.32
C GLU A 41 7.45 11.20 -9.17
N ARG A 42 8.47 10.34 -9.08
CA ARG A 42 8.57 9.13 -9.90
C ARG A 42 7.73 7.97 -9.36
N VAL A 43 7.26 8.04 -8.12
CA VAL A 43 6.61 6.91 -7.46
C VAL A 43 5.38 7.34 -6.67
N ILE A 44 4.38 6.46 -6.65
CA ILE A 44 3.22 6.56 -5.78
C ILE A 44 3.57 5.87 -4.45
N LEU A 45 3.41 6.59 -3.34
CA LEU A 45 3.61 6.03 -2.01
C LEU A 45 2.30 5.48 -1.46
N ARG A 46 2.15 4.16 -1.52
CA ARG A 46 1.05 3.44 -0.87
C ARG A 46 1.44 3.00 0.54
N VAL A 47 0.52 3.14 1.49
CA VAL A 47 0.73 2.69 2.88
C VAL A 47 -0.42 1.82 3.39
N ASP A 48 -0.10 0.82 4.21
CA ASP A 48 -1.07 0.04 4.97
C ASP A 48 -0.49 -0.41 6.33
N GLY A 49 -1.32 -1.09 7.13
CA GLY A 49 -0.95 -1.61 8.44
C GLY A 49 -1.83 -1.05 9.53
N GLY A 50 -2.89 -1.77 9.88
CA GLY A 50 -3.75 -1.40 11.00
C GLY A 50 -4.72 -0.24 10.76
N PHE A 51 -4.90 0.22 9.52
CA PHE A 51 -5.85 1.29 9.14
C PHE A 51 -7.30 0.90 9.46
N ARG A 52 -8.04 1.84 10.05
CA ARG A 52 -9.39 1.66 10.58
C ARG A 52 -10.36 2.74 10.12
N SER A 53 -9.90 3.97 9.98
CA SER A 53 -10.81 5.11 9.76
C SER A 53 -10.20 6.17 8.83
N GLY A 54 -10.98 7.21 8.53
CA GLY A 54 -10.53 8.37 7.77
C GLY A 54 -9.43 9.18 8.49
N VAL A 55 -9.35 9.09 9.83
CA VAL A 55 -8.25 9.69 10.60
C VAL A 55 -6.91 9.07 10.19
N ASP A 56 -6.84 7.75 10.06
CA ASP A 56 -5.61 7.06 9.66
C ASP A 56 -5.18 7.48 8.25
N VAL A 57 -6.15 7.63 7.34
CA VAL A 57 -5.93 8.14 5.98
C VAL A 57 -5.35 9.55 6.00
N LEU A 58 -5.89 10.46 6.81
CA LEU A 58 -5.41 11.84 6.90
C LEU A 58 -4.03 11.95 7.54
N MET A 59 -3.78 11.17 8.58
CA MET A 59 -2.45 11.10 9.21
C MET A 59 -1.41 10.62 8.19
N ALA A 60 -1.72 9.56 7.45
CA ALA A 60 -0.87 9.03 6.40
C ALA A 60 -0.68 10.01 5.24
N ALA A 61 -1.74 10.71 4.82
CA ALA A 61 -1.66 11.75 3.81
C ALA A 61 -0.67 12.85 4.24
N ALA A 62 -0.84 13.39 5.45
CA ALA A 62 0.05 14.42 6.00
C ALA A 62 1.51 13.94 6.10
N MET A 63 1.75 12.64 6.35
CA MET A 63 3.08 12.01 6.33
C MET A 63 3.61 11.69 4.93
N GLY A 64 2.83 11.91 3.88
CA GLY A 64 3.29 11.87 2.49
C GLY A 64 2.78 10.72 1.63
N ALA A 65 1.81 9.93 2.12
CA ALA A 65 1.18 8.85 1.35
C ALA A 65 0.16 9.34 0.31
N ASP A 66 0.17 8.67 -0.84
CA ASP A 66 -0.72 8.90 -1.98
C ASP A 66 -1.93 7.93 -1.99
N GLU A 67 -1.76 6.74 -1.40
CA GLU A 67 -2.76 5.67 -1.41
C GLU A 67 -2.74 4.87 -0.10
N TYR A 68 -3.90 4.29 0.25
CA TYR A 68 -4.16 3.73 1.58
C TYR A 68 -4.76 2.32 1.46
N GLY A 69 -4.09 1.33 2.05
CA GLY A 69 -4.50 -0.07 2.00
C GLY A 69 -5.25 -0.52 3.24
N PHE A 70 -6.33 -1.27 3.02
CA PHE A 70 -7.18 -1.84 4.07
C PHE A 70 -7.30 -3.36 3.88
N GLY A 71 -6.81 -4.13 4.84
CA GLY A 71 -6.90 -5.60 4.84
C GLY A 71 -7.90 -6.10 5.87
N SER A 72 -7.48 -6.20 7.13
CA SER A 72 -8.27 -6.76 8.22
C SER A 72 -9.65 -6.10 8.38
N LEU A 73 -9.73 -4.77 8.23
CA LEU A 73 -10.99 -4.04 8.37
C LEU A 73 -11.94 -4.25 7.18
N ALA A 74 -11.41 -4.38 5.97
CA ALA A 74 -12.19 -4.82 4.82
C ALA A 74 -12.76 -6.23 5.05
N MET A 75 -11.96 -7.15 5.61
CA MET A 75 -12.45 -8.48 5.99
C MET A 75 -13.55 -8.42 7.06
N ILE A 76 -13.42 -7.53 8.07
CA ILE A 76 -14.44 -7.31 9.10
C ILE A 76 -15.73 -6.76 8.49
N ALA A 77 -15.63 -5.77 7.59
CA ALA A 77 -16.79 -5.23 6.88
C ALA A 77 -17.56 -6.32 6.11
N THR A 78 -16.85 -7.34 5.61
CA THR A 78 -17.46 -8.50 4.92
C THR A 78 -17.82 -9.69 5.82
N GLY A 79 -17.67 -9.57 7.15
CA GLY A 79 -18.16 -10.57 8.11
C GLY A 79 -17.10 -11.24 8.99
N CYS A 80 -15.82 -10.84 8.95
CA CYS A 80 -14.83 -11.37 9.89
C CYS A 80 -15.16 -10.97 11.34
N VAL A 81 -15.25 -11.95 12.23
CA VAL A 81 -15.54 -11.76 13.66
C VAL A 81 -14.28 -11.79 14.55
N MET A 82 -13.09 -11.65 13.95
CA MET A 82 -11.81 -11.66 14.67
C MET A 82 -11.54 -12.90 15.53
N ALA A 83 -11.95 -14.08 15.06
CA ALA A 83 -11.73 -15.36 15.75
C ALA A 83 -10.25 -15.78 15.85
N ARG A 84 -9.36 -15.22 15.01
CA ARG A 84 -7.90 -15.47 14.99
C ARG A 84 -7.48 -16.94 14.81
N ILE A 85 -8.31 -17.73 14.15
CA ILE A 85 -8.03 -19.12 13.78
C ILE A 85 -7.89 -19.32 12.26
N CYS A 86 -7.52 -18.26 11.53
CA CYS A 86 -7.45 -18.25 10.07
C CYS A 86 -6.57 -19.39 9.52
N HIS A 87 -5.43 -19.65 10.16
CA HIS A 87 -4.48 -20.71 9.81
C HIS A 87 -5.01 -22.14 10.00
N THR A 88 -6.14 -22.32 10.67
CA THR A 88 -6.69 -23.65 11.00
C THR A 88 -7.68 -24.18 9.98
N ASN A 89 -8.03 -23.38 8.95
CA ASN A 89 -9.09 -23.69 8.00
C ASN A 89 -10.50 -23.84 8.63
N ASN A 90 -10.68 -23.38 9.88
CA ASN A 90 -11.93 -23.52 10.65
C ASN A 90 -12.66 -22.19 10.89
N CYS A 91 -12.55 -21.22 9.98
CA CYS A 91 -13.22 -19.93 10.12
C CYS A 91 -14.74 -20.12 10.32
N PRO A 92 -15.33 -19.62 11.43
CA PRO A 92 -16.73 -19.92 11.77
C PRO A 92 -17.75 -19.25 10.83
N VAL A 93 -17.30 -18.21 10.13
CA VAL A 93 -18.09 -17.32 9.27
C VAL A 93 -17.68 -17.39 7.79
N GLY A 94 -16.89 -18.41 7.40
CA GLY A 94 -16.58 -18.64 5.99
C GLY A 94 -15.61 -17.66 5.32
N VAL A 95 -15.03 -16.71 6.06
CA VAL A 95 -14.10 -15.70 5.50
C VAL A 95 -12.73 -16.30 5.14
N ALA A 96 -12.10 -17.02 6.06
CA ALA A 96 -10.75 -17.57 5.89
C ALA A 96 -10.78 -19.11 5.99
N SER A 97 -11.48 -19.75 5.06
CA SER A 97 -11.61 -21.20 4.97
C SER A 97 -11.80 -21.65 3.52
N GLN A 98 -11.25 -22.81 3.18
CA GLN A 98 -11.50 -23.49 1.91
C GLN A 98 -12.56 -24.59 2.03
N ARG A 99 -12.95 -24.97 3.26
CA ARG A 99 -13.99 -25.98 3.52
C ARG A 99 -15.34 -25.50 3.00
N GLU A 100 -15.97 -26.28 2.13
CA GLU A 100 -17.20 -25.90 1.43
C GLU A 100 -18.35 -25.57 2.41
N GLU A 101 -18.54 -26.39 3.44
CA GLU A 101 -19.55 -26.22 4.47
C GLU A 101 -19.35 -24.97 5.35
N LEU A 102 -18.11 -24.45 5.41
CA LEU A 102 -17.81 -23.20 6.11
C LEU A 102 -17.92 -22.01 5.17
N ARG A 103 -17.47 -22.13 3.91
CA ARG A 103 -17.66 -21.09 2.88
C ARG A 103 -19.14 -20.77 2.64
N ALA A 104 -20.01 -21.78 2.72
CA ALA A 104 -21.46 -21.58 2.65
C ALA A 104 -22.03 -20.67 3.76
N ARG A 105 -21.25 -20.37 4.82
CA ARG A 105 -21.63 -19.46 5.91
C ARG A 105 -21.20 -18.01 5.69
N PHE A 106 -20.47 -17.72 4.59
CA PHE A 106 -19.97 -16.37 4.32
C PHE A 106 -21.12 -15.39 4.14
N PRO A 107 -21.26 -14.36 5.00
CA PRO A 107 -22.40 -13.45 4.97
C PRO A 107 -22.18 -12.23 4.07
N GLY A 108 -20.94 -11.97 3.65
CA GLY A 108 -20.54 -10.71 3.05
C GLY A 108 -21.19 -10.45 1.70
N VAL A 109 -21.71 -9.24 1.52
CA VAL A 109 -22.13 -8.75 0.21
C VAL A 109 -21.21 -7.59 -0.23
N PRO A 110 -20.94 -7.41 -1.54
CA PRO A 110 -20.08 -6.33 -2.01
C PRO A 110 -20.52 -4.93 -1.52
N GLY A 111 -21.83 -4.73 -1.32
CA GLY A 111 -22.38 -3.48 -0.81
C GLY A 111 -21.88 -3.10 0.58
N ASP A 112 -21.60 -4.06 1.47
CA ASP A 112 -21.09 -3.77 2.81
C ASP A 112 -19.70 -3.15 2.76
N LEU A 113 -18.86 -3.66 1.86
CA LEU A 113 -17.52 -3.14 1.64
C LEU A 113 -17.54 -1.76 0.99
N VAL A 114 -18.44 -1.54 0.01
CA VAL A 114 -18.65 -0.21 -0.59
C VAL A 114 -19.08 0.80 0.46
N ASN A 115 -20.07 0.45 1.29
CA ASN A 115 -20.56 1.32 2.36
C ASN A 115 -19.46 1.65 3.38
N PHE A 116 -18.63 0.67 3.76
CA PHE A 116 -17.48 0.90 4.62
C PHE A 116 -16.53 1.97 4.05
N PHE A 117 -16.14 1.85 2.76
CA PHE A 117 -15.27 2.84 2.14
C PHE A 117 -15.95 4.21 1.93
N LEU A 118 -17.26 4.24 1.68
CA LEU A 118 -18.03 5.49 1.66
C LEU A 118 -17.97 6.20 3.02
N TYR A 119 -18.11 5.49 4.14
CA TYR A 119 -17.99 6.09 5.47
C TYR A 119 -16.58 6.60 5.77
N VAL A 120 -15.55 5.85 5.41
CA VAL A 120 -14.15 6.31 5.52
C VAL A 120 -13.95 7.59 4.70
N ALA A 121 -14.44 7.62 3.45
CA ALA A 121 -14.31 8.78 2.58
C ALA A 121 -15.08 10.01 3.11
N GLU A 122 -16.28 9.81 3.67
CA GLU A 122 -17.05 10.88 4.30
C GLU A 122 -16.35 11.46 5.54
N GLU A 123 -15.72 10.61 6.36
CA GLU A 123 -14.92 11.07 7.50
C GLU A 123 -13.72 11.90 7.05
N VAL A 124 -13.00 11.44 6.01
CA VAL A 124 -11.90 12.20 5.39
C VAL A 124 -12.39 13.57 4.91
N ARG A 125 -13.50 13.61 4.17
CA ARG A 125 -14.09 14.87 3.67
C ARG A 125 -14.50 15.80 4.80
N GLY A 126 -15.14 15.27 5.85
CA GLY A 126 -15.56 16.05 7.00
C GLY A 126 -14.39 16.68 7.75
N MET A 127 -13.29 15.94 7.92
CA MET A 127 -12.08 16.42 8.56
C MET A 127 -11.28 17.39 7.68
N LEU A 128 -11.19 17.17 6.36
CA LEU A 128 -10.59 18.14 5.43
C LEU A 128 -11.32 19.49 5.52
N ALA A 129 -12.66 19.47 5.53
CA ALA A 129 -13.47 20.67 5.68
C ALA A 129 -13.21 21.38 7.02
N GLN A 130 -13.04 20.64 8.12
CA GLN A 130 -12.67 21.22 9.43
C GLN A 130 -11.28 21.87 9.42
N LEU A 131 -10.34 21.32 8.65
CA LEU A 131 -8.99 21.86 8.47
C LEU A 131 -8.95 23.00 7.44
N GLY A 132 -10.03 23.26 6.71
CA GLY A 132 -10.12 24.30 5.68
C GLY A 132 -9.55 23.89 4.32
N TYR A 133 -9.46 22.60 4.02
CA TYR A 133 -8.97 22.07 2.74
C TYR A 133 -10.12 21.42 1.94
N GLU A 134 -10.06 21.54 0.62
CA GLU A 134 -11.07 20.97 -0.28
C GLU A 134 -10.67 19.60 -0.81
N LYS A 135 -9.36 19.35 -0.99
CA LYS A 135 -8.84 18.13 -1.60
C LYS A 135 -7.81 17.48 -0.71
N LEU A 136 -7.75 16.15 -0.78
CA LEU A 136 -6.72 15.37 -0.08
C LEU A 136 -5.31 15.71 -0.59
N ASP A 137 -5.18 15.99 -1.90
CA ASP A 137 -3.94 16.46 -2.52
C ASP A 137 -3.35 17.71 -1.82
N ASP A 138 -4.19 18.56 -1.22
CA ASP A 138 -3.74 19.81 -0.59
C ASP A 138 -2.97 19.59 0.72
N ILE A 139 -3.10 18.41 1.31
CA ILE A 139 -2.50 18.07 2.61
C ILE A 139 -1.40 17.01 2.52
N ILE A 140 -1.18 16.41 1.35
CA ILE A 140 -0.19 15.33 1.22
C ILE A 140 1.22 15.87 1.48
N GLY A 141 1.90 15.31 2.48
CA GLY A 141 3.24 15.76 2.95
C GLY A 141 3.23 16.98 3.87
N ARG A 142 2.06 17.53 4.22
CA ARG A 142 1.91 18.68 5.13
C ARG A 142 2.02 18.27 6.60
N THR A 143 3.21 17.86 7.02
CA THR A 143 3.49 17.49 8.42
C THR A 143 3.29 18.64 9.41
N ASP A 144 3.26 19.89 8.96
CA ASP A 144 2.94 21.07 9.76
C ASP A 144 1.49 21.07 10.30
N LEU A 145 0.60 20.26 9.73
CA LEU A 145 -0.75 20.04 10.24
C LEU A 145 -0.77 19.12 11.48
N LEU A 146 0.33 18.40 11.73
CA LEU A 146 0.45 17.46 12.84
C LEU A 146 1.13 18.15 14.02
N LYS A 147 0.60 17.88 15.22
CA LYS A 147 1.22 18.30 16.48
C LYS A 147 1.21 17.16 17.49
N PRO A 148 2.25 17.00 18.31
CA PRO A 148 2.21 16.10 19.44
C PRO A 148 1.03 16.46 20.34
N ARG A 149 0.31 15.43 20.80
CA ARG A 149 -0.68 15.61 21.86
C ARG A 149 0.04 15.57 23.20
N ASP A 150 -0.34 16.46 24.10
CA ASP A 150 0.09 16.38 25.49
C ASP A 150 -0.68 15.24 26.17
N ILE A 151 0.00 14.10 26.32
CA ILE A 151 -0.54 12.89 26.94
C ILE A 151 0.45 12.33 27.96
N SER A 152 -0.08 11.85 29.09
CA SER A 152 0.72 11.13 30.08
C SER A 152 0.94 9.70 29.63
N LEU A 153 2.20 9.29 29.48
CA LEU A 153 2.58 7.91 29.15
C LEU A 153 2.85 7.12 30.44
N VAL A 154 2.44 5.85 30.46
CA VAL A 154 2.54 5.02 31.67
C VAL A 154 4.00 4.68 32.04
N LYS A 155 4.87 4.54 31.04
CA LYS A 155 6.24 4.01 31.22
C LYS A 155 7.34 5.05 31.07
N THR A 156 7.06 6.20 30.49
CA THR A 156 8.03 7.25 30.17
C THR A 156 7.36 8.61 30.31
N GLN A 157 8.15 9.69 30.35
CA GLN A 157 7.58 11.04 30.43
C GLN A 157 7.13 11.53 29.05
N HIS A 158 7.97 11.35 28.03
CA HIS A 158 7.71 11.84 26.67
C HIS A 158 8.30 10.86 25.63
N LEU A 159 7.81 10.99 24.39
CA LEU A 159 8.38 10.36 23.20
C LEU A 159 8.81 11.47 22.23
N ASP A 160 10.01 11.37 21.69
CA ASP A 160 10.45 12.31 20.65
C ASP A 160 9.80 11.95 19.32
N LEU A 161 8.95 12.84 18.82
CA LEU A 161 8.25 12.71 17.54
C LEU A 161 8.84 13.60 16.45
N ASN A 162 9.96 14.28 16.72
CA ASN A 162 10.57 15.22 15.78
C ASN A 162 10.87 14.58 14.42
N TYR A 163 11.29 13.32 14.40
CA TYR A 163 11.55 12.62 13.14
C TYR A 163 10.29 12.55 12.26
N ILE A 164 9.14 12.16 12.84
CA ILE A 164 7.86 12.06 12.13
C ILE A 164 7.35 13.44 11.67
N LEU A 165 7.57 14.46 12.49
CA LEU A 165 7.06 15.82 12.26
C LEU A 165 7.99 16.66 11.37
N SER A 166 9.25 16.25 11.21
CA SER A 166 10.21 16.93 10.37
C SER A 166 9.79 16.93 8.90
N ASN A 167 10.19 17.96 8.19
CA ASN A 167 9.82 18.19 6.79
C ASN A 167 11.08 18.62 6.02
N VAL A 168 11.30 18.01 4.86
CA VAL A 168 12.45 18.28 3.97
C VAL A 168 12.02 18.99 2.67
N GLY A 169 10.78 19.47 2.64
CA GLY A 169 10.12 20.05 1.48
C GLY A 169 8.82 19.32 1.14
N LEU A 170 8.05 19.90 0.23
CA LEU A 170 6.87 19.28 -0.34
C LEU A 170 7.19 18.69 -1.73
N PRO A 171 6.46 17.65 -2.17
CA PRO A 171 6.50 17.21 -3.55
C PRO A 171 6.23 18.37 -4.51
N LYS A 172 6.91 18.42 -5.65
CA LYS A 172 6.67 19.47 -6.65
C LYS A 172 5.33 19.27 -7.36
N TRP A 173 4.90 18.02 -7.48
CA TRP A 173 3.67 17.63 -8.16
C TRP A 173 2.64 17.14 -7.15
N SER A 174 1.36 17.36 -7.45
CA SER A 174 0.30 16.81 -6.62
C SER A 174 0.25 15.28 -6.74
N SER A 175 -0.30 14.62 -5.74
CA SER A 175 -0.50 13.17 -5.77
C SER A 175 -1.31 12.72 -6.99
N THR A 176 -2.35 13.48 -7.38
CA THR A 176 -3.10 13.20 -8.61
C THR A 176 -2.21 13.24 -9.85
N ALA A 177 -1.37 14.27 -10.01
CA ALA A 177 -0.45 14.35 -11.15
C ALA A 177 0.54 13.17 -11.16
N ILE A 178 1.04 12.76 -9.99
CA ILE A 178 1.93 11.61 -9.87
C ILE A 178 1.23 10.32 -10.29
N ARG A 179 -0.01 10.10 -9.84
CA ARG A 179 -0.80 8.88 -10.13
C ARG A 179 -1.25 8.76 -11.59
N THR A 180 -1.40 9.89 -12.30
CA THR A 180 -1.85 9.91 -13.70
C THR A 180 -0.71 9.85 -14.72
N GLN A 181 0.53 9.66 -14.28
CA GLN A 181 1.66 9.46 -15.19
C GLN A 181 1.50 8.15 -15.97
N GLU A 182 2.09 8.12 -17.16
CA GLU A 182 2.32 6.87 -17.89
C GLU A 182 3.16 5.91 -17.04
N VAL A 183 2.91 4.62 -17.19
CA VAL A 183 3.71 3.60 -16.51
C VAL A 183 5.15 3.69 -17.02
N HIS A 184 6.13 3.58 -16.12
CA HIS A 184 7.54 3.58 -16.48
C HIS A 184 7.82 2.47 -17.51
N SER A 185 8.37 2.86 -18.65
CA SER A 185 8.78 1.93 -19.69
C SER A 185 10.16 1.35 -19.39
N ASN A 186 10.38 0.10 -19.77
CA ASN A 186 11.72 -0.49 -19.82
C ASN A 186 12.58 0.11 -20.96
N GLY A 187 11.99 0.95 -21.82
CA GLY A 187 12.55 1.29 -23.12
C GLY A 187 12.43 0.12 -24.10
N PRO A 188 13.06 0.23 -25.28
CA PRO A 188 13.08 -0.86 -26.26
C PRO A 188 13.81 -2.09 -25.70
N VAL A 189 13.16 -3.25 -25.75
CA VAL A 189 13.72 -4.55 -25.34
C VAL A 189 13.70 -5.55 -26.49
N LEU A 190 14.48 -6.64 -26.38
CA LEU A 190 14.55 -7.68 -27.42
C LEU A 190 13.17 -8.30 -27.68
N ASP A 191 12.38 -8.51 -26.62
CA ASP A 191 11.03 -9.04 -26.71
C ASP A 191 10.12 -8.19 -27.63
N ASP A 192 10.32 -6.87 -27.73
CA ASP A 192 9.55 -6.03 -28.65
C ASP A 192 9.80 -6.45 -30.11
N VAL A 193 11.05 -6.79 -30.45
CA VAL A 193 11.43 -7.27 -31.79
C VAL A 193 10.89 -8.68 -32.02
N LEU A 194 11.03 -9.56 -31.04
CA LEU A 194 10.56 -10.95 -31.14
C LEU A 194 9.04 -11.02 -31.32
N LEU A 195 8.30 -10.26 -30.53
CA LEU A 195 6.84 -10.21 -30.61
C LEU A 195 6.35 -9.48 -31.86
N SER A 196 7.18 -8.65 -32.49
CA SER A 196 6.87 -8.03 -33.78
C SER A 196 7.04 -9.00 -34.96
N ASP A 197 7.76 -10.12 -34.78
CA ASP A 197 7.97 -11.13 -35.81
C ASP A 197 6.72 -12.04 -35.92
N PRO A 198 6.04 -12.06 -37.09
CA PRO A 198 4.87 -12.91 -37.29
C PRO A 198 5.19 -14.41 -37.11
N GLU A 199 6.41 -14.86 -37.43
CA GLU A 199 6.81 -16.26 -37.28
C GLU A 199 6.89 -16.67 -35.81
N VAL A 200 7.42 -15.79 -34.95
CA VAL A 200 7.46 -16.00 -33.49
C VAL A 200 6.05 -16.01 -32.91
N THR A 201 5.20 -15.08 -33.34
CA THR A 201 3.80 -15.01 -32.88
C THR A 201 3.02 -16.29 -33.26
N LEU A 202 3.21 -16.78 -34.49
CA LEU A 202 2.63 -18.04 -34.96
C LEU A 202 3.16 -19.24 -34.19
N ALA A 203 4.47 -19.30 -33.95
CA ALA A 203 5.10 -20.38 -33.17
C ALA A 203 4.53 -20.47 -31.74
N CYS A 204 4.28 -19.35 -31.08
CA CYS A 204 3.63 -19.29 -29.76
C CYS A 204 2.19 -19.81 -29.78
N ILE A 205 1.41 -19.50 -30.82
CA ILE A 205 0.01 -19.96 -30.93
C ILE A 205 -0.07 -21.47 -31.18
N TYR A 206 0.86 -22.00 -31.97
CA TYR A 206 0.82 -23.39 -32.44
C TYR A 206 1.81 -24.33 -31.73
N ASN A 207 2.46 -23.90 -30.64
CA ASN A 207 3.44 -24.67 -29.87
C ASN A 207 4.59 -25.24 -30.71
N PHE A 208 5.13 -24.45 -31.65
CA PHE A 208 6.35 -24.82 -32.39
C PHE A 208 7.58 -24.14 -31.80
N THR A 209 8.74 -24.81 -31.87
CA THR A 209 10.03 -24.23 -31.50
C THR A 209 10.66 -23.55 -32.70
N PHE A 210 11.05 -22.28 -32.56
CA PHE A 210 11.74 -21.51 -33.58
C PHE A 210 13.17 -21.18 -33.13
N MET A 211 14.15 -21.32 -34.03
CA MET A 211 15.54 -20.91 -33.78
C MET A 211 15.81 -19.59 -34.50
N ILE A 212 16.06 -18.53 -33.72
CA ILE A 212 16.58 -17.27 -34.25
C ILE A 212 18.11 -17.36 -34.25
N ASN A 213 18.70 -17.19 -35.43
CA ASN A 213 20.14 -17.17 -35.76
C ASN A 213 21.14 -16.90 -34.60
N GLY A 214 21.41 -17.90 -33.76
CA GLY A 214 22.70 -18.13 -33.08
C GLY A 214 23.26 -17.06 -32.12
N PHE A 215 22.56 -15.97 -31.79
CA PHE A 215 23.09 -14.96 -30.87
C PHE A 215 22.71 -15.26 -29.42
N PHE A 216 23.65 -15.84 -28.67
CA PHE A 216 23.69 -15.70 -27.21
C PHE A 216 24.34 -14.35 -26.89
N LEU A 217 23.54 -13.35 -26.56
CA LEU A 217 24.04 -12.09 -26.00
C LEU A 217 23.99 -12.18 -24.48
N ASP A 218 25.12 -11.90 -23.84
CA ASP A 218 25.27 -11.85 -22.39
C ASP A 218 24.54 -10.62 -21.83
N TRP A 219 23.23 -10.77 -21.63
CA TRP A 219 22.33 -9.77 -21.05
C TRP A 219 22.26 -9.95 -19.53
N ASP A 220 23.39 -9.75 -18.85
CA ASP A 220 23.35 -9.63 -17.40
C ASP A 220 22.87 -8.21 -17.02
N MET A 221 21.55 -8.05 -16.85
CA MET A 221 20.92 -6.87 -16.23
C MET A 221 21.37 -6.63 -14.77
N LYS A 222 22.38 -7.35 -14.25
CA LYS A 222 22.93 -7.18 -12.90
C LYS A 222 24.31 -6.51 -12.82
N ARG A 223 24.90 -6.01 -13.91
CA ARG A 223 26.13 -5.21 -13.83
C ARG A 223 25.88 -3.70 -13.93
N THR A 224 25.32 -3.17 -12.86
CA THR A 224 25.59 -1.79 -12.43
C THR A 224 26.00 -1.86 -10.96
N LEU A 225 27.31 -2.10 -10.74
CA LEU A 225 28.19 -1.63 -9.67
C LEU A 225 29.58 -2.23 -9.88
#